data_AF-A0A820ZT87-F1
#
_entry.id   AF-A0A820ZT87-F1
#
_cell.length_a   1.000
_cell.length_b   1.000
_cell.length_c   1.000
_cell.angle_alpha   90.00
_cell.angle_beta   90.00
_cell.angle_gamma   90.00
#
_symmetry.space_group_name_H-M   'P 1'
#
loop_
_entity.id
_entity.type
_entity.pdbx_description
1 polymer ?
#
loop_
_entity_poly.entity_id
_entity_poly.type
_entity_poly.pdbx_seq_one_letter_code
_entity_poly.pdbx_strand_id
1 'polypeptide(L)'
;MVGYKRKEFDYRLKTTYFQGFRHDYLREHYLPTLNRFRNEGVRAAHGMQPVFTTLTYPNHISIATGMYPEEHGIVHNSFYDRLLKLTIGLDNRDDGQWSDPKVEPIWITATKQKVKSAVLFWPACHNEFYGVRPLIYSWLYTDNVSFREKIDNAIGYFRELPVQFVIEPDKQGHTYGPDSPEVHNTLLRLDFDIEYLLDKTKKELND
;
A
#
# COMPACT_ATOMS: atom_id res chain seq x y z
N MET A 1 24.12 35.10 8.08
CA MET A 1 23.44 33.80 7.83
C MET A 1 21.97 33.98 8.14
N VAL A 2 21.12 34.03 7.11
CA VAL A 2 19.66 34.08 7.30
C VAL A 2 19.22 32.65 7.62
N GLY A 3 18.98 32.38 8.90
CA GLY A 3 18.45 31.10 9.34
C GLY A 3 17.02 30.94 8.83
N TYR A 4 16.81 30.08 7.84
CA TYR A 4 15.48 29.62 7.49
C TYR A 4 14.93 28.84 8.68
N LYS A 5 14.00 29.45 9.42
CA LYS A 5 13.15 28.70 10.35
C LYS A 5 12.38 27.68 9.51
N ARG A 6 12.64 26.40 9.73
CA ARG A 6 11.84 25.31 9.17
C ARG A 6 10.41 25.53 9.68
N LYS A 7 9.48 25.89 8.80
CA LYS A 7 8.05 25.83 9.16
C LYS A 7 7.78 24.37 9.49
N GLU A 8 7.46 24.08 10.74
CA GLU A 8 6.87 22.80 11.10
C GLU A 8 5.46 22.80 10.53
N PHE A 9 5.28 22.00 9.49
CA PHE A 9 3.96 21.70 8.99
C PHE A 9 3.53 20.37 9.61
N ASP A 10 2.35 20.34 10.22
CA ASP A 10 1.72 19.10 10.70
C ASP A 10 1.07 18.36 9.52
N TYR A 11 1.87 18.01 8.51
CA TYR A 11 1.41 17.19 7.40
C TYR A 11 1.59 15.71 7.75
N ARG A 12 0.50 14.94 7.67
CA ARG A 12 0.50 13.48 7.86
C ARG A 12 0.39 12.78 6.52
N LEU A 13 1.37 11.92 6.20
CA LEU A 13 1.36 11.15 4.97
C LEU A 13 0.20 10.15 4.93
N LYS A 14 -0.56 10.14 3.83
CA LYS A 14 -1.57 9.12 3.50
C LYS A 14 -1.13 8.39 2.25
N THR A 15 -1.04 7.08 2.31
CA THR A 15 -0.65 6.23 1.18
C THR A 15 -1.76 5.22 0.91
N THR A 16 -2.26 5.22 -0.32
CA THR A 16 -3.15 4.18 -0.83
C THR A 16 -2.43 3.45 -1.95
N TYR A 17 -2.36 2.13 -1.86
CA TYR A 17 -1.78 1.29 -2.90
C TYR A 17 -2.89 0.48 -3.57
N PHE A 18 -2.96 0.52 -4.90
CA PHE A 18 -3.92 -0.26 -5.68
C PHE A 18 -3.19 -1.43 -6.36
N GLN A 19 -3.40 -2.66 -5.88
CA GLN A 19 -2.75 -3.85 -6.45
C GLN A 19 -3.13 -4.06 -7.91
N GLY A 20 -2.16 -4.43 -8.75
CA GLY A 20 -2.41 -4.72 -10.18
C GLY A 20 -2.91 -3.53 -11.00
N PHE A 21 -2.88 -2.31 -10.47
CA PHE A 21 -3.29 -1.11 -11.21
C PHE A 21 -2.19 -0.72 -12.22
N ARG A 22 -2.35 -1.16 -13.47
CA ARG A 22 -1.38 -0.94 -14.56
C ARG A 22 -1.35 0.54 -14.96
N HIS A 23 -0.18 1.05 -15.35
CA HIS A 23 0.04 2.49 -15.56
C HIS A 23 -0.83 3.12 -16.66
N ASP A 24 -1.27 2.30 -17.62
CA ASP A 24 -2.02 2.71 -18.81
C ASP A 24 -3.54 2.73 -18.58
N TYR A 25 -4.05 2.13 -17.49
CA TYR A 25 -5.45 2.26 -17.09
C TYR A 25 -5.87 3.73 -16.87
N LEU A 26 -4.93 4.63 -16.58
CA LEU A 26 -5.17 6.09 -16.45
C LEU A 26 -5.18 6.86 -17.79
N ARG A 27 -4.99 6.19 -18.93
CA ARG A 27 -5.16 6.84 -20.24
C ARG A 27 -6.63 7.04 -20.58
N GLU A 28 -7.48 6.29 -19.91
CA GLU A 28 -8.89 6.23 -20.19
C GLU A 28 -9.64 7.46 -19.65
N HIS A 29 -10.45 8.06 -20.53
CA HIS A 29 -11.20 9.29 -20.21
C HIS A 29 -12.41 9.04 -19.29
N TYR A 30 -12.78 7.78 -19.07
CA TYR A 30 -13.97 7.40 -18.29
C TYR A 30 -13.75 7.34 -16.77
N LEU A 31 -12.58 7.77 -16.27
CA LEU A 31 -12.24 7.80 -14.83
C LEU A 31 -12.16 9.26 -14.33
N PRO A 32 -13.28 9.97 -14.16
CA PRO A 32 -13.29 11.41 -13.85
C PRO A 32 -12.52 11.76 -12.57
N THR A 33 -12.62 10.96 -11.51
CA THR A 33 -11.96 11.27 -10.23
C THR A 33 -10.44 11.11 -10.32
N LEU A 34 -9.97 10.01 -10.89
CA LEU A 34 -8.54 9.78 -11.13
C LEU A 34 -7.96 10.78 -12.13
N ASN A 35 -8.74 11.18 -13.15
CA ASN A 35 -8.35 12.24 -14.07
C ASN A 35 -8.20 13.59 -13.36
N ARG A 36 -9.12 13.93 -12.45
CA ARG A 36 -9.00 15.13 -11.60
C ARG A 36 -7.73 15.06 -10.74
N PHE A 37 -7.50 13.95 -10.06
CA PHE A 37 -6.30 13.75 -9.22
C PHE A 37 -5.00 13.87 -10.01
N ARG A 38 -4.97 13.36 -11.25
CA ARG A 38 -3.84 13.51 -12.18
C ARG A 38 -3.59 14.97 -12.57
N ASN A 39 -4.65 15.74 -12.80
CA ASN A 39 -4.54 17.12 -13.28
C ASN A 39 -4.23 18.12 -12.17
N GLU A 40 -4.69 17.85 -10.95
CA GLU A 40 -4.46 18.69 -9.76
C GLU A 40 -3.20 18.30 -8.98
N GLY A 41 -2.66 17.09 -9.22
CA GLY A 41 -1.50 16.54 -8.53
C GLY A 41 -0.27 16.35 -9.42
N VAL A 42 0.60 15.43 -9.00
CA VAL A 42 1.82 15.05 -9.72
C VAL A 42 1.75 13.58 -10.11
N ARG A 43 2.21 13.26 -11.33
CA ARG A 43 2.24 11.88 -11.86
C ARG A 43 3.56 11.60 -12.56
N ALA A 44 4.07 10.37 -12.41
CA ALA A 44 5.10 9.83 -13.29
C ALA A 44 4.52 9.54 -14.69
N ALA A 45 5.00 10.25 -15.71
CA ALA A 45 4.45 10.20 -17.07
C ALA A 45 4.43 8.78 -17.68
N HIS A 46 5.45 7.98 -17.37
CA HIS A 46 5.62 6.61 -17.86
C HIS A 46 5.27 5.53 -16.82
N GLY A 47 4.61 5.91 -15.73
CA GLY A 47 4.33 5.01 -14.61
C GLY A 47 5.52 4.82 -13.68
N MET A 48 5.32 3.98 -12.65
CA MET A 48 6.35 3.54 -11.72
C MET A 48 6.86 2.17 -12.16
N GLN A 49 8.17 2.03 -12.34
CA GLN A 49 8.78 0.76 -12.73
C GLN A 49 8.81 -0.20 -11.52
N PRO A 50 8.16 -1.37 -11.60
CA PRO A 50 8.25 -2.37 -10.54
C PRO A 50 9.62 -3.03 -10.49
N VAL A 51 9.97 -3.61 -9.34
CA VAL A 51 11.12 -4.51 -9.22
C VAL A 51 10.80 -5.86 -9.89
N PHE A 52 11.84 -6.58 -10.31
CA PHE A 52 11.71 -7.96 -10.78
C PHE A 52 11.85 -8.94 -9.61
N THR A 53 11.00 -9.96 -9.47
CA THR A 53 9.80 -10.27 -10.27
C THR A 53 8.63 -9.34 -9.96
N THR A 54 7.79 -9.04 -10.95
CA THR A 54 6.62 -8.15 -10.82
C THR A 54 5.45 -8.82 -10.08
N LEU A 55 5.72 -9.32 -8.87
CA LEU A 55 4.78 -9.99 -7.98
C LEU A 55 4.44 -9.11 -6.78
N THR A 56 3.27 -9.38 -6.18
CA THR A 56 2.71 -8.66 -5.03
C THR A 56 3.70 -8.51 -3.89
N TYR A 57 4.13 -9.61 -3.28
CA TYR A 57 4.89 -9.57 -2.03
C TYR A 57 6.26 -8.89 -2.21
N PRO A 58 7.07 -9.23 -3.24
CA PRO A 58 8.33 -8.54 -3.49
C PRO A 58 8.15 -7.03 -3.67
N ASN A 59 7.21 -6.59 -4.52
CA ASN A 59 7.04 -5.16 -4.80
C ASN A 59 6.51 -4.36 -3.60
N HIS A 60 5.59 -4.91 -2.80
CA HIS A 60 5.11 -4.23 -1.60
C HIS A 60 6.23 -4.02 -0.57
N ILE A 61 7.11 -5.01 -0.41
CA ILE A 61 8.26 -4.88 0.49
C ILE A 61 9.31 -3.93 -0.08
N SER A 62 9.61 -3.98 -1.38
CA SER A 62 10.53 -3.03 -2.02
C SER A 62 10.04 -1.59 -1.88
N ILE A 63 8.74 -1.33 -2.08
CA ILE A 63 8.16 0.02 -1.87
C ILE A 63 8.27 0.47 -0.42
N ALA A 64 8.02 -0.44 0.53
CA ALA A 64 8.05 -0.10 1.95
C ALA A 64 9.47 0.14 2.48
N THR A 65 10.50 -0.45 1.85
CA THR A 65 11.88 -0.50 2.40
C THR A 65 12.90 0.23 1.54
N GLY A 66 12.61 0.44 0.25
CA GLY A 66 13.58 0.93 -0.74
C GLY A 66 14.60 -0.12 -1.18
N MET A 67 14.46 -1.39 -0.77
CA MET A 67 15.40 -2.47 -1.06
C MET A 67 14.96 -3.30 -2.27
N TYR A 68 15.91 -3.93 -2.98
CA TYR A 68 15.61 -4.93 -4.00
C TYR A 68 15.25 -6.29 -3.37
N PRO A 69 14.51 -7.17 -4.08
CA PRO A 69 14.17 -8.51 -3.60
C PRO A 69 15.33 -9.37 -3.11
N GLU A 70 16.50 -9.24 -3.74
CA GLU A 70 17.72 -9.94 -3.32
C GLU A 70 18.29 -9.44 -1.98
N GLU A 71 18.01 -8.18 -1.62
CA GLU A 71 18.49 -7.55 -0.38
C GLU A 71 17.49 -7.76 0.77
N HIS A 72 16.19 -7.63 0.51
CA HIS A 72 15.17 -7.84 1.55
C HIS A 72 14.69 -9.29 1.68
N GLY A 73 15.12 -10.19 0.80
CA GLY A 73 14.90 -11.63 0.90
C GLY A 73 13.49 -12.13 0.51
N ILE A 74 12.55 -11.25 0.14
CA ILE A 74 11.23 -11.65 -0.39
C ILE A 74 11.32 -11.69 -1.91
N VAL A 75 11.66 -12.86 -2.45
CA VAL A 75 11.92 -13.05 -3.89
C VAL A 75 10.69 -13.51 -4.69
N HIS A 76 9.65 -13.99 -4.01
CA HIS A 76 8.40 -14.48 -4.63
C HIS A 76 7.22 -14.30 -3.67
N ASN A 77 5.97 -14.46 -4.16
CA ASN A 77 4.78 -14.49 -3.30
C ASN A 77 4.77 -15.71 -2.35
N SER A 78 5.49 -16.77 -2.71
CA SER A 78 5.68 -17.98 -1.90
C SER A 78 6.97 -18.68 -2.33
N PHE A 79 7.85 -18.99 -1.39
CA PHE A 79 9.14 -19.64 -1.65
C PHE A 79 9.63 -20.42 -0.44
N TYR A 80 10.45 -21.45 -0.68
CA TYR A 80 11.04 -22.27 0.37
C TYR A 80 12.41 -21.74 0.77
N ASP A 81 12.57 -21.39 2.04
CA ASP A 81 13.87 -21.07 2.63
C ASP A 81 14.54 -22.35 3.13
N ARG A 82 15.71 -22.68 2.56
CA ARG A 82 16.45 -23.91 2.88
C ARG A 82 17.14 -23.86 4.24
N LEU A 83 17.50 -22.68 4.73
CA LEU A 83 18.18 -22.50 6.02
C LEU A 83 17.17 -22.58 7.16
N LEU A 84 16.03 -21.90 7.00
CA LEU A 84 14.92 -21.94 7.96
C LEU A 84 14.12 -23.24 7.86
N LYS A 85 14.23 -23.95 6.72
CA LYS A 85 13.45 -25.14 6.38
C LYS A 85 11.93 -24.89 6.40
N LEU A 86 11.51 -23.69 6.03
CA LEU A 86 10.13 -23.24 6.04
C LEU A 86 9.74 -22.64 4.70
N THR A 87 8.45 -22.71 4.38
CA THR A 87 7.88 -21.97 3.26
C THR A 87 7.43 -20.60 3.74
N ILE A 88 8.02 -19.54 3.19
CA ILE A 88 7.61 -18.17 3.41
C ILE A 88 6.63 -17.80 2.30
N GLY A 89 5.49 -17.21 2.66
CA GLY A 89 4.51 -16.80 1.67
C GLY A 89 3.58 -15.71 2.16
N LEU A 90 2.94 -15.03 1.20
CA LEU A 90 1.99 -13.95 1.45
C LEU A 90 0.82 -14.41 2.31
N ASP A 91 0.31 -15.62 2.06
CA ASP A 91 -0.86 -16.18 2.76
C ASP A 91 -0.50 -17.01 4.00
N ASN A 92 0.79 -17.19 4.30
CA ASN A 92 1.20 -18.09 5.36
C ASN A 92 1.04 -17.40 6.73
N ARG A 93 0.11 -17.90 7.56
CA ARG A 93 -0.28 -17.28 8.84
C ARG A 93 0.44 -17.86 10.08
N ASP A 94 1.24 -18.92 9.90
CA ASP A 94 1.92 -19.66 10.96
C ASP A 94 3.45 -19.74 10.77
N ASP A 95 4.16 -20.01 11.88
CA ASP A 95 5.59 -20.21 12.26
C ASP A 95 6.74 -19.48 11.52
N GLY A 96 6.46 -18.82 10.40
CA GLY A 96 7.45 -18.25 9.48
C GLY A 96 7.14 -16.80 9.11
N GLN A 97 6.70 -15.98 10.08
CA GLN A 97 6.63 -14.53 9.89
C GLN A 97 7.99 -14.04 9.42
N TRP A 98 8.05 -13.60 8.17
CA TRP A 98 9.27 -13.03 7.61
C TRP A 98 9.61 -11.73 8.36
N SER A 99 10.74 -11.73 9.05
CA SER A 99 11.26 -10.58 9.78
C SER A 99 12.79 -10.57 9.70
N ASP A 100 13.32 -10.35 8.50
CA ASP A 100 14.77 -10.22 8.33
C ASP A 100 15.27 -8.99 9.12
N PRO A 101 16.25 -9.17 10.04
CA PRO A 101 16.78 -8.11 10.89
C PRO A 101 17.61 -7.07 10.13
N LYS A 102 17.77 -7.17 8.82
CA LYS A 102 18.39 -6.14 7.97
C LYS A 102 17.35 -5.26 7.28
N VAL A 103 16.07 -5.63 7.36
CA VAL A 103 15.00 -4.99 6.60
C VAL A 103 14.19 -4.07 7.50
N GLU A 104 14.02 -2.83 7.07
CA GLU A 104 13.29 -1.81 7.82
C GLU A 104 12.23 -1.15 6.94
N PRO A 105 10.96 -1.60 7.02
CA PRO A 105 9.86 -0.89 6.38
C PRO A 105 9.65 0.52 6.97
N ILE A 106 9.14 1.45 6.15
CA ILE A 106 8.95 2.86 6.52
C ILE A 106 8.14 3.06 7.81
N TRP A 107 7.18 2.17 8.10
CA TRP A 107 6.41 2.23 9.34
C TRP A 107 7.23 1.87 10.59
N ILE A 108 8.26 1.05 10.45
CA ILE A 108 9.22 0.73 11.51
C ILE A 108 10.18 1.90 11.72
N THR A 109 10.65 2.53 10.63
CA THR A 109 11.42 3.78 10.69
C THR A 109 10.65 4.87 11.43
N ALA A 110 9.34 5.03 11.13
CA ALA A 110 8.46 5.96 11.83
C ALA A 110 8.39 5.65 13.34
N THR A 111 8.14 4.39 13.71
CA THR A 111 8.10 3.97 15.13
C THR A 111 9.43 4.24 15.85
N LYS A 112 10.57 3.92 15.24
CA LYS A 112 11.92 4.20 15.80
C LYS A 112 12.15 5.70 16.03
N GLN A 113 11.55 6.55 15.18
CA GLN A 113 11.57 8.01 15.31
C GLN A 113 10.41 8.56 16.17
N LYS A 114 9.72 7.70 16.93
CA LYS A 114 8.60 8.05 17.83
C LYS A 114 7.36 8.62 17.10
N VAL A 115 7.24 8.38 15.80
CA VAL A 115 6.04 8.68 15.01
C VAL A 115 5.13 7.46 15.02
N LYS A 116 3.93 7.60 15.60
CA LYS A 116 2.89 6.57 15.58
C LYS A 116 2.23 6.53 14.19
N SER A 117 2.02 5.34 13.63
CA SER A 117 1.44 5.15 12.29
C SER A 117 0.38 4.05 12.29
N ALA A 118 -0.50 4.08 11.27
CA ALA A 118 -1.44 3.01 10.97
C ALA A 118 -1.13 2.35 9.62
N VAL A 119 -1.02 1.03 9.59
CA VAL A 119 -0.70 0.25 8.38
C VAL A 119 -1.71 -0.88 8.21
N LEU A 120 -2.59 -0.77 7.21
CA LEU A 120 -3.72 -1.67 7.03
C LEU A 120 -3.57 -2.46 5.73
N PHE A 121 -3.74 -3.77 5.78
CA PHE A 121 -3.75 -4.67 4.62
C PHE A 121 -2.43 -4.69 3.81
N TRP A 122 -1.36 -4.06 4.29
CA TRP A 122 -0.06 -4.08 3.62
C TRP A 122 0.72 -5.37 3.95
N PRO A 123 1.32 -6.07 2.96
CA PRO A 123 2.16 -7.26 3.19
C PRO A 123 3.15 -7.08 4.33
N ALA A 124 3.15 -8.03 5.28
CA ALA A 124 4.00 -8.02 6.48
C ALA A 124 3.74 -6.89 7.51
N CYS A 125 2.65 -6.12 7.42
CA CYS A 125 2.37 -5.06 8.40
C CYS A 125 2.19 -5.54 9.85
N HIS A 126 1.84 -6.82 10.03
CA HIS A 126 1.68 -7.46 11.34
C HIS A 126 2.98 -8.07 11.87
N ASN A 127 4.01 -8.19 11.03
CA ASN A 127 5.28 -8.79 11.41
C ASN A 127 6.04 -7.83 12.32
N GLU A 128 6.75 -8.40 13.29
CA GLU A 128 7.65 -7.65 14.14
C GLU A 128 9.00 -7.46 13.46
N PHE A 129 9.49 -6.22 13.43
CA PHE A 129 10.85 -5.92 13.00
C PHE A 129 11.56 -5.23 14.16
N TYR A 130 12.71 -5.75 14.59
CA TYR A 130 13.48 -5.20 15.72
C TYR A 130 12.67 -5.02 17.02
N GLY A 131 11.75 -5.94 17.32
CA GLY A 131 10.93 -5.84 18.54
C GLY A 131 9.79 -4.82 18.48
N VAL A 132 9.54 -4.21 17.31
CA VAL A 132 8.52 -3.15 17.18
C VAL A 132 7.57 -3.39 16.02
N ARG A 133 6.40 -2.75 16.12
CA ARG A 133 5.31 -2.73 15.14
C ARG A 133 4.79 -1.29 14.97
N PRO A 134 4.03 -0.98 13.91
CA PRO A 134 3.27 0.29 13.88
C PRO A 134 2.22 0.31 15.01
N LEU A 135 1.70 1.49 15.34
CA LEU A 135 0.70 1.63 16.41
C LEU A 135 -0.57 0.82 16.08
N ILE A 136 -1.04 0.97 14.86
CA ILE A 136 -2.19 0.25 14.34
C ILE A 136 -1.71 -0.60 13.16
N TYR A 137 -2.03 -1.88 13.19
CA TYR A 137 -1.90 -2.75 12.03
C TYR A 137 -3.12 -3.65 11.91
N SER A 138 -3.52 -3.94 10.68
CA SER A 138 -4.59 -4.91 10.41
C SER A 138 -4.18 -5.78 9.24
N TRP A 139 -3.82 -7.02 9.57
CA TRP A 139 -3.63 -8.06 8.56
C TRP A 139 -4.96 -8.76 8.31
N LEU A 140 -5.78 -8.15 7.45
CA LEU A 140 -6.94 -8.81 6.87
C LEU A 140 -6.72 -8.89 5.37
N TYR A 141 -5.80 -9.75 4.95
CA TYR A 141 -5.88 -10.31 3.60
C TYR A 141 -7.04 -11.32 3.61
N THR A 142 -8.26 -10.78 3.58
CA THR A 142 -9.46 -11.57 3.37
C THR A 142 -10.20 -10.98 2.17
N ASP A 143 -10.47 -11.82 1.18
CA ASP A 143 -11.25 -11.51 -0.02
C ASP A 143 -12.67 -10.97 0.28
N ASN A 144 -13.08 -10.98 1.56
CA ASN A 144 -14.41 -10.63 2.03
C ASN A 144 -14.55 -9.16 2.47
N VAL A 145 -13.48 -8.36 2.47
CA VAL A 145 -13.56 -6.93 2.81
C VAL A 145 -13.64 -6.11 1.53
N SER A 146 -14.75 -5.38 1.34
CA SER A 146 -14.94 -4.51 0.18
C SER A 146 -13.99 -3.31 0.20
N PHE A 147 -13.79 -2.67 -0.95
CA PHE A 147 -12.95 -1.47 -1.06
C PHE A 147 -13.43 -0.35 -0.13
N ARG A 148 -14.76 -0.18 -0.01
CA ARG A 148 -15.36 0.79 0.90
C ARG A 148 -15.07 0.49 2.36
N GLU A 149 -15.18 -0.76 2.77
CA GLU A 149 -14.82 -1.15 4.13
C GLU A 149 -13.33 -0.93 4.40
N LYS A 150 -12.43 -1.22 3.44
CA LYS A 150 -11.00 -0.89 3.58
C LYS A 150 -10.78 0.61 3.74
N ILE A 151 -11.51 1.45 2.99
CA ILE A 151 -11.50 2.92 3.11
C ILE A 151 -12.00 3.36 4.48
N ASP A 152 -13.17 2.89 4.93
CA ASP A 152 -13.77 3.30 6.20
C ASP A 152 -12.87 2.90 7.40
N ASN A 153 -12.22 1.73 7.34
CA ASN A 153 -11.22 1.32 8.34
C ASN A 153 -9.99 2.26 8.37
N ALA A 154 -9.54 2.75 7.21
CA ALA A 154 -8.39 3.63 7.13
C ALA A 154 -8.70 5.05 7.60
N ILE A 155 -9.86 5.59 7.22
CA ILE A 155 -10.23 7.00 7.47
C ILE A 155 -10.35 7.33 8.96
N GLY A 156 -10.76 6.38 9.80
CA GLY A 156 -10.83 6.59 11.25
C GLY A 156 -9.48 6.98 11.89
N TYR A 157 -8.36 6.77 11.20
CA TYR A 157 -7.02 7.16 11.66
C TYR A 157 -6.46 8.40 10.95
N PHE A 158 -7.16 8.96 9.96
CA PHE A 158 -6.62 10.02 9.10
C PHE A 158 -6.38 11.32 9.86
N ARG A 159 -7.17 11.63 10.88
CA ARG A 159 -6.97 12.82 11.68
C ARG A 159 -5.64 12.78 12.44
N GLU A 160 -5.27 11.66 13.04
CA GLU A 160 -4.19 11.62 14.04
C GLU A 160 -2.86 11.01 13.55
N LEU A 161 -2.90 10.09 12.59
CA LEU A 161 -1.75 9.23 12.24
C LEU A 161 -1.39 9.32 10.77
N PRO A 162 -0.12 9.20 10.35
CA PRO A 162 0.21 8.74 9.00
C PRO A 162 -0.43 7.36 8.75
N VAL A 163 -1.02 7.18 7.57
CA VAL A 163 -1.78 5.96 7.24
C VAL A 163 -1.30 5.37 5.91
N GLN A 164 -1.07 4.07 5.88
CA GLN A 164 -0.81 3.30 4.66
C GLN A 164 -1.85 2.19 4.55
N PHE A 165 -2.47 2.02 3.39
CA PHE A 165 -3.39 0.92 3.16
C PHE A 165 -3.45 0.44 1.71
N VAL A 166 -3.85 -0.81 1.52
CA VAL A 166 -3.92 -1.49 0.23
C VAL A 166 -5.36 -1.74 -0.20
N ILE A 167 -5.66 -1.54 -1.48
CA ILE A 167 -6.89 -1.90 -2.19
C ILE A 167 -6.51 -2.87 -3.32
N GLU A 168 -7.32 -3.91 -3.57
CA GLU A 168 -6.98 -5.04 -4.44
C GLU A 168 -7.93 -5.18 -5.65
N PRO A 169 -7.74 -4.39 -6.73
CA PRO A 169 -8.49 -4.56 -7.98
C PRO A 169 -7.90 -5.61 -8.93
N ASP A 170 -6.77 -6.24 -8.60
CA ASP A 170 -6.01 -7.16 -9.46
C ASP A 170 -6.74 -8.47 -9.77
N LYS A 171 -7.63 -8.92 -8.88
CA LYS A 171 -8.34 -10.20 -9.00
C LYS A 171 -9.09 -10.39 -10.32
N GLN A 172 -9.71 -9.32 -10.83
CA GLN A 172 -10.41 -9.39 -12.12
C GLN A 172 -9.43 -9.53 -13.28
N GLY A 173 -8.29 -8.83 -13.23
CA GLY A 173 -7.23 -8.98 -14.23
C GLY A 173 -6.62 -10.38 -14.27
N HIS A 174 -6.47 -11.03 -13.11
CA HIS A 174 -6.05 -12.43 -13.03
C HIS A 174 -7.04 -13.39 -13.68
N THR A 175 -8.33 -13.14 -13.51
CA THR A 175 -9.40 -14.05 -13.98
C THR A 175 -9.70 -13.86 -15.47
N TYR A 176 -9.78 -12.61 -15.93
CA TYR A 176 -10.32 -12.26 -17.25
C TYR A 176 -9.30 -11.62 -18.21
N GLY A 177 -8.11 -11.27 -17.71
CA GLY A 177 -7.11 -10.52 -18.46
C GLY A 177 -7.26 -9.01 -18.32
N PRO A 178 -6.19 -8.24 -18.60
CA PRO A 178 -6.12 -6.80 -18.29
C PRO A 178 -7.04 -5.92 -19.14
N ASP A 179 -7.37 -6.35 -20.35
CA ASP A 179 -8.15 -5.56 -21.32
C ASP A 179 -9.64 -6.01 -21.36
N SER A 180 -10.11 -6.68 -20.31
CA SER A 180 -11.45 -7.26 -20.25
C SER A 180 -12.53 -6.26 -19.77
N PRO A 181 -13.81 -6.49 -20.11
CA PRO A 181 -14.92 -5.70 -19.57
C PRO A 181 -15.02 -5.73 -18.04
N GLU A 182 -14.60 -6.82 -17.39
CA GLU A 182 -14.59 -6.97 -15.92
C GLU A 182 -13.56 -6.05 -15.27
N VAL A 183 -12.37 -5.93 -15.87
CA VAL A 183 -11.36 -4.96 -15.44
C VAL A 183 -11.88 -3.55 -15.66
N HIS A 184 -12.46 -3.25 -16.83
CA HIS A 184 -13.08 -1.95 -17.11
C HIS A 184 -14.12 -1.57 -16.04
N ASN A 185 -15.05 -2.47 -15.75
CA ASN A 185 -16.07 -2.27 -14.71
C ASN A 185 -15.47 -2.11 -13.31
N THR A 186 -14.34 -2.75 -13.03
CA THR A 186 -13.63 -2.64 -11.75
C THR A 186 -12.94 -1.29 -11.61
N LEU A 187 -12.36 -0.77 -12.70
CA LEU A 187 -11.79 0.58 -12.73
C LEU A 187 -12.86 1.66 -12.52
N LEU A 188 -14.05 1.51 -13.12
CA LEU A 188 -15.17 2.42 -12.88
C LEU A 188 -15.62 2.43 -11.41
N ARG A 189 -15.73 1.24 -10.79
CA ARG A 189 -16.06 1.12 -9.36
C ARG A 189 -14.97 1.73 -8.49
N LEU A 190 -13.71 1.48 -8.84
CA LEU A 190 -12.56 2.03 -8.12
C LEU A 190 -12.54 3.56 -8.16
N ASP A 191 -12.79 4.17 -9.32
CA ASP A 191 -12.87 5.64 -9.45
C ASP A 191 -13.94 6.24 -8.53
N PHE A 192 -15.11 5.60 -8.46
CA PHE A 192 -16.19 6.00 -7.56
C PHE A 192 -15.84 5.84 -6.08
N ASP A 193 -15.14 4.76 -5.70
CA ASP A 193 -14.69 4.55 -4.33
C ASP A 193 -13.54 5.50 -3.94
N ILE A 194 -12.71 5.94 -4.90
CA ILE A 194 -11.72 6.99 -4.68
C ILE A 194 -12.40 8.34 -4.44
N GLU A 195 -13.49 8.66 -5.15
CA GLU A 195 -14.26 9.89 -4.86
C GLU A 195 -14.77 9.87 -3.42
N TYR A 196 -15.32 8.73 -3.00
CA TYR A 196 -15.79 8.52 -1.63
C TYR A 196 -14.66 8.69 -0.60
N LEU A 197 -13.47 8.13 -0.85
CA LEU A 197 -12.27 8.32 -0.01
C LEU A 197 -11.91 9.81 0.11
N LEU A 198 -11.89 10.54 -1.01
CA LEU A 198 -11.54 11.97 -1.02
C LEU A 198 -12.58 12.80 -0.26
N ASP A 199 -13.86 12.54 -0.44
CA ASP A 199 -14.94 13.24 0.26
C ASP A 199 -14.92 12.99 1.77
N LYS A 200 -14.72 11.75 2.18
CA LYS A 200 -14.56 11.40 3.59
C LYS A 200 -13.30 12.01 4.19
N THR A 201 -12.20 12.03 3.44
CA THR A 201 -10.96 12.69 3.88
C THR A 201 -11.18 14.18 4.12
N LYS A 202 -11.90 14.87 3.22
CA LYS A 202 -12.25 16.29 3.42
C LYS A 202 -13.11 16.49 4.66
N LYS A 203 -14.06 15.62 4.95
CA LYS A 203 -14.90 15.72 6.16
C LYS A 203 -14.06 15.53 7.42
N GLU A 204 -13.32 14.42 7.49
CA GLU A 204 -12.50 14.04 8.66
C GLU A 204 -11.43 15.08 9.03
N LEU A 205 -10.90 15.81 8.03
CA LEU A 205 -9.85 16.80 8.22
C LEU A 205 -10.34 18.25 8.38
N ASN A 206 -11.60 18.55 8.02
CA ASN A 206 -12.17 19.90 8.14
C ASN A 206 -13.12 20.07 9.33
N ASP A 207 -13.70 18.97 9.82
CA ASP A 207 -14.32 18.93 11.15
C ASP A 207 -13.23 18.94 12.24
#